data_AF-A0A8C9P7L9-F1
#
_entry.id   AF-A0A8C9P7L9-F1
#
_cell.length_a   1.000
_cell.length_b   1.000
_cell.length_c   1.000
_cell.angle_alpha   90.00
_cell.angle_beta   90.00
_cell.angle_gamma   90.00
#
_symmetry.space_group_name_H-M   'P 1'
#
loop_
_entity.id
_entity.type
_entity.pdbx_description
1 polymer ?
#
loop_
_entity_poly.entity_id
_entity_poly.type
_entity_poly.pdbx_seq_one_letter_code
_entity_poly.pdbx_strand_id
1 'polypeptide(L)'
;MIQWLSGQLPWEDNLKDPNYVRDSKIRYRENISDLMEKCFPEKNKPGEIAKYMETVKLLDYTEKPLYQNLRDILLQGLKAIGSKDDGKLDLSVVENGGLKAKTTTKKRKKEIEESTESSVEDMECPNIQTEEAAQTRSEAPQGATYGSLSQLEASSSPCDSEWEPS
;
A
#
# COMPACT_ATOMS: atom_id res chain seq x y z
N MET A 1 -0.57 -15.33 -3.31
CA MET A 1 0.43 -16.10 -2.54
C MET A 1 -0.26 -16.98 -1.51
N ILE A 2 -0.38 -16.61 -0.21
CA ILE A 2 -0.87 -17.52 0.85
C ILE A 2 -2.10 -18.35 0.42
N GLN A 3 -3.24 -17.75 0.06
CA GLN A 3 -4.45 -18.47 -0.39
C GLN A 3 -4.20 -19.56 -1.47
N TRP A 4 -3.24 -19.35 -2.38
CA TRP A 4 -2.91 -20.32 -3.44
C TRP A 4 -2.05 -21.49 -2.96
N LEU A 5 -1.41 -21.35 -1.79
CA LEU A 5 -0.53 -22.34 -1.17
C LEU A 5 -1.20 -23.06 -0.01
N SER A 6 -2.07 -22.37 0.75
CA SER A 6 -2.82 -22.92 1.89
C SER A 6 -4.27 -23.29 1.56
N GLY A 7 -4.79 -22.90 0.40
CA GLY A 7 -6.21 -22.99 0.04
C GLY A 7 -7.11 -21.96 0.73
N GLN A 8 -6.78 -21.57 1.96
CA GLN A 8 -7.59 -20.74 2.86
C GLN A 8 -6.82 -19.51 3.44
N LEU A 9 -7.55 -18.48 3.89
CA LEU A 9 -7.06 -17.37 4.72
C LEU A 9 -7.82 -17.27 6.06
N PRO A 10 -7.19 -16.78 7.16
CA PRO A 10 -7.76 -16.84 8.50
C PRO A 10 -9.06 -16.05 8.76
N TRP A 11 -9.56 -15.30 7.78
CA TRP A 11 -10.70 -14.38 7.89
C TRP A 11 -11.76 -14.59 6.80
N GLU A 12 -11.70 -15.69 6.05
CA GLU A 12 -12.56 -15.91 4.87
C GLU A 12 -14.04 -16.21 5.22
N ASP A 13 -14.31 -16.84 6.37
CA ASP A 13 -15.68 -17.02 6.88
C ASP A 13 -16.37 -15.68 7.23
N ASN A 14 -15.57 -14.66 7.54
CA ASN A 14 -16.03 -13.38 8.11
C ASN A 14 -15.98 -12.21 7.11
N LEU A 15 -15.87 -12.45 5.80
CA LEU A 15 -15.75 -11.41 4.77
C LEU A 15 -16.89 -10.38 4.70
N LYS A 16 -18.01 -10.62 5.39
CA LYS A 16 -19.13 -9.66 5.54
C LYS A 16 -18.84 -8.56 6.58
N ASP A 17 -17.88 -8.76 7.48
CA ASP A 17 -17.47 -7.77 8.48
C ASP A 17 -16.11 -7.15 8.09
N PRO A 18 -16.08 -5.89 7.61
CA PRO A 18 -14.83 -5.24 7.22
C PRO A 18 -13.92 -4.89 8.41
N ASN A 19 -14.46 -4.81 9.64
CA ASN A 19 -13.67 -4.54 10.84
C ASN A 19 -12.96 -5.82 11.28
N TYR A 20 -13.67 -6.95 11.36
CA TYR A 20 -13.06 -8.26 11.62
C TYR A 20 -11.91 -8.56 10.65
N VAL A 21 -12.12 -8.32 9.34
CA VAL A 21 -11.10 -8.56 8.32
C VAL A 21 -9.91 -7.59 8.46
N ARG A 22 -10.14 -6.34 8.88
CA ARG A 22 -9.07 -5.37 9.19
C ARG A 22 -8.26 -5.83 10.40
N ASP A 23 -8.92 -6.10 11.51
CA ASP A 23 -8.26 -6.37 12.80
C ASP A 23 -7.52 -7.71 12.77
N SER A 24 -8.04 -8.69 12.03
CA SER A 24 -7.33 -9.94 11.72
C SER A 24 -6.05 -9.67 10.91
N LYS A 25 -6.11 -8.83 9.86
CA LYS A 25 -4.92 -8.46 9.07
C LYS A 25 -3.89 -7.69 9.88
N ILE A 26 -4.30 -6.81 10.80
CA ILE A 26 -3.39 -6.10 11.71
C ILE A 26 -2.71 -7.10 12.64
N ARG A 27 -3.48 -7.99 13.31
CA ARG A 27 -2.94 -9.03 14.21
C ARG A 27 -1.90 -9.92 13.51
N TYR A 28 -2.20 -10.36 12.29
CA TYR A 28 -1.32 -11.23 11.51
C TYR A 28 -0.18 -10.50 10.77
N ARG A 29 -0.26 -9.17 10.57
CA ARG A 29 0.90 -8.34 10.21
C ARG A 29 1.87 -8.28 11.38
N GLU A 30 1.36 -8.16 12.61
CA GLU A 30 2.24 -8.07 13.77
C GLU A 30 2.89 -9.41 14.12
N ASN A 31 2.10 -10.50 14.18
CA ASN A 31 2.58 -11.85 14.41
C ASN A 31 2.47 -12.71 13.15
N ILE A 32 3.53 -12.69 12.33
CA ILE A 32 3.61 -13.45 11.07
C ILE A 32 3.76 -14.96 11.35
N SER A 33 4.33 -15.36 12.50
CA SER A 33 4.41 -16.78 12.91
C SER A 33 3.02 -17.40 13.04
N ASP A 34 2.10 -16.72 13.74
CA ASP A 34 0.70 -17.14 13.92
C ASP A 34 -0.03 -17.28 12.57
N LEU A 35 0.26 -16.39 11.61
CA LEU A 35 -0.29 -16.44 10.26
C LEU A 35 0.20 -17.70 9.53
N MET A 36 1.51 -17.97 9.61
CA MET A 36 2.13 -19.14 9.00
C MET A 36 1.66 -20.44 9.66
N GLU A 37 1.41 -20.46 10.97
CA GLU A 37 0.83 -21.60 11.67
C GLU A 37 -0.64 -21.85 11.31
N LYS A 38 -1.45 -20.79 11.22
CA LYS A 38 -2.86 -20.90 10.87
C LYS A 38 -3.08 -21.28 9.39
N CYS A 39 -2.18 -20.88 8.49
CA CYS A 39 -2.28 -21.18 7.06
C CYS A 39 -1.53 -22.47 6.65
N PHE A 40 -0.43 -22.81 7.33
CA PHE A 40 0.41 -23.97 7.05
C PHE A 40 0.55 -24.85 8.30
N PRO A 41 -0.48 -25.67 8.63
CA PRO A 41 -0.42 -26.61 9.75
C PRO A 41 0.48 -27.83 9.47
N GLU A 42 0.89 -28.03 8.22
CA GLU A 42 1.84 -29.08 7.83
C GLU A 42 3.28 -28.79 8.29
N LYS A 43 4.11 -29.84 8.33
CA LYS A 43 5.51 -29.73 8.76
C LYS A 43 6.37 -28.88 7.82
N ASN A 44 6.01 -28.79 6.55
CA ASN A 44 6.78 -28.09 5.51
C ASN A 44 6.23 -26.66 5.30
N LYS A 45 6.40 -25.79 6.31
CA LYS A 45 6.04 -24.36 6.20
C LYS A 45 7.01 -23.66 5.22
N PRO A 46 6.53 -22.95 4.18
CA PRO A 46 7.41 -22.27 3.23
C PRO A 46 8.01 -21.00 3.85
N GLY A 47 9.23 -21.09 4.36
CA GLY A 47 9.91 -20.01 5.09
C GLY A 47 10.09 -18.72 4.28
N GLU A 48 10.13 -18.82 2.96
CA GLU A 48 10.23 -17.68 2.04
C GLU A 48 8.97 -16.82 2.04
N ILE A 49 7.80 -17.41 2.31
CA ILE A 49 6.56 -16.65 2.47
C ILE A 49 6.57 -15.87 3.78
N ALA A 50 7.17 -16.40 4.85
CA ALA A 50 7.39 -15.66 6.09
C ALA A 50 8.36 -14.48 5.86
N LYS A 51 9.56 -14.74 5.31
CA LYS A 51 10.57 -13.71 4.95
C LYS A 51 9.99 -12.61 4.05
N TYR A 52 9.15 -12.98 3.08
CA TYR A 52 8.47 -12.01 2.21
C TYR A 52 7.53 -11.12 3.01
N MET A 53 6.69 -11.69 3.89
CA MET A 53 5.77 -10.91 4.73
C MET A 53 6.53 -10.05 5.74
N GLU A 54 7.65 -10.51 6.29
CA GLU A 54 8.53 -9.73 7.17
C GLU A 54 9.16 -8.55 6.42
N THR A 55 9.67 -8.77 5.21
CA THR A 55 10.21 -7.71 4.35
C THR A 55 9.13 -6.69 3.98
N VAL A 56 7.90 -7.12 3.71
CA VAL A 56 6.76 -6.22 3.44
C VAL A 56 6.23 -5.54 4.71
N LYS A 57 6.38 -6.14 5.90
CA LYS A 57 6.02 -5.53 7.18
C LYS A 57 6.87 -4.28 7.45
N LEU A 58 8.15 -4.33 7.09
CA LEU A 58 9.11 -3.24 7.34
C LEU A 58 8.91 -2.01 6.44
N LEU A 59 8.12 -2.10 5.37
CA LEU A 59 7.94 -1.00 4.41
C LEU A 59 7.09 0.15 4.99
N ASP A 60 7.62 1.37 4.90
CA ASP A 60 6.87 2.60 5.19
C ASP A 60 5.89 2.99 4.05
N TYR A 61 4.87 3.78 4.37
CA TYR A 61 3.80 4.15 3.42
C TYR A 61 4.30 4.87 2.15
N THR A 62 5.39 5.64 2.25
CA THR A 62 6.04 6.33 1.12
C THR A 62 7.31 5.64 0.62
N GLU A 63 7.66 4.48 1.16
CA GLU A 63 8.89 3.77 0.78
C GLU A 63 8.75 3.12 -0.61
N LYS A 64 9.84 3.15 -1.38
CA LYS A 64 9.96 2.41 -2.64
C LYS A 64 10.41 0.97 -2.35
N PRO A 65 9.57 -0.06 -2.58
CA PRO A 65 9.93 -1.43 -2.22
C PRO A 65 11.20 -1.92 -2.94
N LEU A 66 12.05 -2.65 -2.21
CA LEU A 66 13.23 -3.31 -2.76
C LEU A 66 12.82 -4.59 -3.53
N TYR A 67 12.19 -4.40 -4.69
CA TYR A 67 11.65 -5.48 -5.53
C TYR A 67 12.66 -6.60 -5.87
N GLN A 68 13.97 -6.30 -5.91
CA GLN A 68 14.97 -7.33 -6.14
C GLN A 68 15.10 -8.27 -4.94
N ASN A 69 15.16 -7.76 -3.71
CA ASN A 69 15.15 -8.58 -2.49
C ASN A 69 13.89 -9.47 -2.42
N LEU A 70 12.71 -8.89 -2.71
CA LEU A 70 11.45 -9.64 -2.76
C LEU A 70 11.44 -10.76 -3.81
N ARG A 71 12.14 -10.59 -4.94
CA ARG A 71 12.36 -11.65 -5.95
C ARG A 71 13.37 -12.69 -5.45
N ASP A 72 14.49 -12.25 -4.87
CA ASP A 72 15.55 -13.13 -4.41
C ASP A 72 15.07 -14.08 -3.30
N ILE A 73 14.16 -13.62 -2.42
CA ILE A 73 13.44 -14.46 -1.45
C ILE A 73 12.64 -15.57 -2.15
N LEU A 74 11.89 -15.27 -3.21
CA LEU A 74 11.12 -16.27 -3.96
C LEU A 74 12.04 -17.22 -4.76
N LEU A 75 13.15 -16.71 -5.30
CA LEU A 75 14.17 -17.51 -5.98
C LEU A 75 14.92 -18.46 -5.02
N GLN A 76 15.09 -18.10 -3.74
CA GLN A 76 15.57 -19.04 -2.71
C GLN A 76 14.59 -20.20 -2.55
N GLY A 77 13.28 -19.92 -2.55
CA GLY A 77 12.22 -20.94 -2.41
C GLY A 77 12.22 -21.93 -3.56
N LEU A 78 12.31 -21.45 -4.80
CA LEU A 78 12.45 -22.32 -5.98
C LEU A 78 13.68 -23.23 -5.86
N LYS A 79 14.84 -22.69 -5.46
CA LYS A 79 16.06 -23.49 -5.24
C LYS A 79 15.88 -24.53 -4.12
N ALA A 80 15.18 -24.20 -3.05
CA ALA A 80 14.90 -25.12 -1.94
C ALA A 80 14.02 -26.30 -2.36
N ILE A 81 13.10 -26.12 -3.31
CA ILE A 81 12.31 -27.20 -3.92
C ILE A 81 12.96 -27.82 -5.18
N GLY A 82 14.27 -27.60 -5.38
CA GLY A 82 15.02 -28.16 -6.53
C GLY A 82 14.62 -27.62 -7.90
N SER A 83 13.90 -26.50 -7.94
CA SER A 83 13.38 -25.85 -9.15
C SER A 83 14.15 -24.57 -9.48
N LYS A 84 13.87 -24.00 -10.65
CA LYS A 84 14.44 -22.71 -11.11
C LYS A 84 13.38 -21.88 -11.83
N ASP A 85 13.63 -20.58 -11.97
CA ASP A 85 12.76 -19.67 -12.71
C ASP A 85 12.97 -19.85 -14.22
N ASP A 86 12.24 -20.83 -14.79
CA ASP A 86 12.18 -21.09 -16.24
C ASP A 86 11.03 -20.32 -16.93
N GLY A 87 10.30 -19.45 -16.21
CA GLY A 87 9.09 -18.80 -16.72
C GLY A 87 7.90 -19.74 -17.01
N LYS A 88 8.06 -21.06 -16.89
CA LYS A 88 6.99 -22.05 -17.10
C LYS A 88 6.03 -22.07 -15.89
N LEU A 89 4.79 -21.65 -16.11
CA LEU A 89 3.69 -21.86 -15.17
C LEU A 89 2.97 -23.17 -15.49
N ASP A 90 2.86 -24.10 -14.54
CA ASP A 90 2.22 -25.40 -14.74
C ASP A 90 0.69 -25.33 -14.56
N LEU A 91 0.05 -24.48 -15.37
CA LEU A 91 -1.40 -24.25 -15.35
C LEU A 91 -2.11 -25.24 -16.27
N SER A 92 -2.00 -26.53 -15.96
CA SER A 92 -2.77 -27.56 -16.66
C SER A 92 -4.27 -27.37 -16.38
N VAL A 93 -5.07 -27.29 -17.44
CA VAL A 93 -6.52 -27.04 -17.32
C VAL A 93 -7.21 -28.34 -16.90
N VAL A 94 -7.39 -28.50 -15.59
CA VAL A 94 -8.42 -29.38 -15.04
C VAL A 94 -9.77 -28.71 -15.33
N GLU A 95 -10.52 -29.23 -16.29
CA GLU A 95 -11.81 -28.67 -16.69
C GLU A 95 -12.82 -28.79 -15.55
N ASN A 96 -13.11 -27.68 -14.87
CA ASN A 96 -14.04 -27.65 -13.75
C ASN A 96 -14.91 -26.37 -13.78
N GLY A 97 -16.14 -26.51 -14.30
CA GLY A 97 -17.15 -25.44 -14.35
C GLY A 97 -17.15 -24.63 -15.65
N GLY A 98 -18.10 -24.94 -16.54
CA GLY A 98 -18.24 -24.24 -17.82
C GLY A 98 -18.62 -22.75 -17.67
N LEU A 99 -17.83 -21.87 -18.29
CA LEU A 99 -18.04 -20.43 -18.26
C LEU A 99 -19.33 -20.02 -19.00
N LYS A 100 -20.44 -19.85 -18.26
CA LYS A 100 -21.73 -19.44 -18.83
C LYS A 100 -21.75 -17.94 -19.15
N ALA A 101 -20.99 -17.54 -20.16
CA ALA A 101 -20.96 -16.17 -20.66
C ALA A 101 -22.38 -15.63 -20.93
N LYS A 102 -22.69 -14.48 -20.31
CA LYS A 102 -23.92 -13.71 -20.54
C LYS A 102 -23.54 -12.30 -21.00
N THR A 103 -23.27 -12.15 -22.29
CA THR A 103 -23.20 -10.85 -22.96
C THR A 103 -24.62 -10.30 -23.15
N THR A 104 -24.99 -9.27 -22.40
CA THR A 104 -26.27 -8.55 -22.57
C THR A 104 -25.99 -7.07 -22.85
N THR A 105 -25.88 -6.73 -24.12
CA THR A 105 -25.71 -5.35 -24.62
C THR A 105 -27.06 -4.76 -25.05
N LYS A 106 -27.19 -3.42 -24.99
CA LYS A 106 -28.39 -2.60 -25.34
C LYS A 106 -29.57 -2.78 -24.35
N LYS A 107 -30.49 -1.81 -24.20
CA LYS A 107 -30.68 -0.54 -24.94
C LYS A 107 -31.20 0.57 -24.00
N ARG A 108 -30.86 1.85 -24.25
CA ARG A 108 -31.64 2.99 -23.73
C ARG A 108 -33.06 2.95 -24.30
N LYS A 109 -34.08 3.33 -23.50
CA LYS A 109 -35.34 3.87 -24.02
C LYS A 109 -35.31 5.39 -23.84
N LYS A 110 -35.62 6.13 -24.89
CA LYS A 110 -35.94 7.57 -24.86
C LYS A 110 -37.39 7.68 -25.31
N GLU A 111 -38.17 8.49 -24.61
CA GLU A 111 -39.47 8.95 -25.09
C GLU A 111 -39.41 10.46 -25.35
N ILE A 112 -40.36 10.90 -26.17
CA ILE A 112 -40.57 12.17 -26.87
C ILE A 112 -42.11 12.22 -26.96
N GLU A 113 -42.84 13.33 -26.78
CA GLU A 113 -42.79 14.67 -27.38
C GLU A 113 -43.45 15.66 -26.36
N GLU A 114 -43.78 16.94 -26.55
CA GLU A 114 -43.92 17.85 -27.70
C GLU A 114 -43.88 19.33 -27.20
N SER A 115 -43.58 20.31 -28.08
CA SER A 115 -43.81 21.77 -27.96
C SER A 115 -43.20 22.54 -26.74
N THR A 116 -42.75 23.79 -26.86
CA THR A 116 -43.09 24.87 -27.81
C THR A 116 -41.82 25.57 -28.35
N GLU A 117 -41.91 26.18 -29.53
CA GLU A 117 -40.84 26.94 -30.20
C GLU A 117 -40.66 28.39 -29.70
N SER A 118 -39.44 28.94 -29.78
CA SER A 118 -39.14 30.13 -30.59
C SER A 118 -37.72 30.70 -30.37
N SER A 119 -37.23 31.39 -31.39
CA SER A 119 -36.02 32.24 -31.48
C SER A 119 -34.63 31.60 -31.27
N VAL A 120 -33.73 32.02 -32.16
CA VAL A 120 -32.27 31.79 -32.08
C VAL A 120 -31.62 32.87 -31.22
N GLU A 121 -30.45 32.57 -30.64
CA GLU A 121 -29.20 33.23 -31.04
C GLU A 121 -27.96 32.40 -30.64
N ASP A 122 -26.78 32.86 -31.06
CA ASP A 122 -25.53 32.08 -31.15
C ASP A 122 -24.55 32.38 -29.99
N MET A 123 -23.73 31.40 -29.60
CA MET A 123 -22.27 31.50 -29.38
C MET A 123 -21.67 30.50 -28.39
N GLU A 124 -20.40 30.19 -28.68
CA GLU A 124 -19.55 29.16 -28.07
C GLU A 124 -19.08 29.50 -26.65
N CYS A 125 -18.88 28.48 -25.81
CA CYS A 125 -18.28 28.61 -24.48
C CYS A 125 -16.74 28.56 -24.56
N PRO A 126 -16.01 29.47 -23.88
CA PRO A 126 -14.60 29.23 -23.55
C PRO A 126 -14.39 28.82 -22.09
N ASN A 127 -13.75 27.67 -21.92
CA ASN A 127 -12.94 27.33 -20.74
C ASN A 127 -11.83 28.40 -20.52
N ILE A 128 -11.52 28.76 -19.26
CA ILE A 128 -10.37 29.62 -18.91
C ILE A 128 -9.47 28.87 -17.92
N GLN A 129 -8.16 28.96 -18.16
CA GLN A 129 -7.12 28.23 -17.43
C GLN A 129 -6.47 29.08 -16.33
N THR A 130 -5.67 28.41 -15.51
CA THR A 130 -4.68 28.90 -14.55
C THR A 130 -3.85 30.09 -15.04
N GLU A 131 -3.53 31.05 -14.15
CA GLU A 131 -2.14 31.53 -14.02
C GLU A 131 -1.83 32.17 -12.65
N GLU A 132 -0.57 32.54 -12.43
CA GLU A 132 0.06 32.90 -11.15
C GLU A 132 0.76 34.28 -11.24
N ALA A 133 0.76 35.04 -10.15
CA ALA A 133 1.70 36.16 -9.91
C ALA A 133 1.64 36.60 -8.43
N ALA A 134 2.66 37.33 -7.96
CA ALA A 134 2.83 37.67 -6.54
C ALA A 134 3.08 39.16 -6.23
N GLN A 135 3.06 39.45 -4.92
CA GLN A 135 4.00 40.33 -4.20
C GLN A 135 3.54 41.75 -3.73
N THR A 136 4.12 42.13 -2.56
CA THR A 136 4.35 43.48 -1.98
C THR A 136 3.37 44.08 -0.92
N ARG A 137 3.92 44.24 0.31
CA ARG A 137 4.01 45.50 1.11
C ARG A 137 2.70 46.08 1.76
N SER A 138 2.64 46.61 2.99
CA SER A 138 3.60 46.82 4.12
C SER A 138 2.91 47.02 5.49
N GLU A 139 3.68 46.77 6.56
CA GLU A 139 3.69 47.47 7.87
C GLU A 139 2.54 47.34 8.89
N ALA A 140 2.95 47.44 10.16
CA ALA A 140 2.14 47.57 11.39
C ALA A 140 2.72 48.74 12.21
N PRO A 141 2.13 49.13 13.36
CA PRO A 141 2.96 49.11 14.57
C PRO A 141 2.24 48.88 15.92
N GLN A 142 2.91 48.12 16.82
CA GLN A 142 3.10 48.35 18.28
C GLN A 142 1.86 48.43 19.21
N GLY A 143 1.90 48.09 20.51
CA GLY A 143 2.92 47.54 21.42
C GLY A 143 2.24 47.05 22.72
N ALA A 144 2.90 46.69 23.83
CA ALA A 144 4.34 46.71 24.17
C ALA A 144 4.65 45.81 25.41
N THR A 145 5.94 45.43 25.58
CA THR A 145 6.68 45.10 26.86
C THR A 145 6.07 44.13 27.90
N TYR A 146 6.82 43.18 28.52
CA TYR A 146 8.28 42.98 28.73
C TYR A 146 8.58 41.48 29.04
N GLY A 147 9.82 40.97 29.14
CA GLY A 147 11.16 41.52 28.91
C GLY A 147 12.17 41.21 30.03
N SER A 148 13.41 40.81 29.67
CA SER A 148 14.60 40.51 30.55
C SER A 148 14.50 39.27 31.45
N LEU A 149 15.51 38.40 31.62
CA LEU A 149 16.93 38.30 31.14
C LEU A 149 17.34 36.78 31.18
N SER A 150 18.52 36.21 30.87
CA SER A 150 19.94 36.63 30.72
C SER A 150 20.74 35.68 29.78
N GLN A 151 22.07 35.84 29.73
CA GLN A 151 23.09 34.90 29.17
C GLN A 151 24.24 34.74 30.22
N LEU A 152 25.43 34.11 30.05
CA LEU A 152 26.26 33.57 28.95
C LEU A 152 27.14 32.38 29.49
N GLU A 153 27.68 31.57 28.58
CA GLU A 153 29.02 30.88 28.58
C GLU A 153 29.56 30.04 29.76
N ALA A 154 30.10 28.84 29.44
CA ALA A 154 31.52 28.49 29.68
C ALA A 154 31.98 27.13 29.09
N SER A 155 33.17 27.14 28.47
CA SER A 155 34.09 26.09 27.99
C SER A 155 33.94 24.59 28.35
N SER A 156 33.96 23.76 27.31
CA SER A 156 35.03 22.79 26.95
C SER A 156 35.87 22.10 28.04
N SER A 157 35.79 20.76 28.14
CA SER A 157 36.88 19.79 27.80
C SER A 157 36.50 18.34 28.22
N PRO A 158 36.85 17.29 27.46
CA PRO A 158 36.74 15.90 27.91
C PRO A 158 37.98 15.47 28.74
N CYS A 159 37.83 14.39 29.53
CA CYS A 159 38.93 13.65 30.16
C CYS A 159 38.81 12.15 29.90
N ASP A 160 39.95 11.52 29.69
CA ASP A 160 40.18 10.08 29.48
C ASP A 160 39.67 9.14 30.59
N SER A 161 39.49 7.87 30.23
CA SER A 161 39.58 6.72 31.14
C SER A 161 39.86 5.41 30.36
N GLU A 162 41.16 5.15 30.19
CA GLU A 162 41.82 3.83 30.14
C GLU A 162 41.23 2.66 29.33
N TRP A 163 41.99 2.24 28.31
CA TRP A 163 42.01 0.87 27.78
C TRP A 163 43.36 0.21 28.16
N GLU A 164 43.33 -0.89 28.92
CA GLU A 164 44.50 -1.79 29.06
C GLU A 164 44.32 -3.06 28.20
N PRO A 165 45.38 -3.56 27.53
CA PRO A 165 45.38 -4.85 26.83
C PRO A 165 46.14 -5.96 27.58
N SER A 166 45.78 -7.22 27.32
CA SER A 166 46.59 -8.43 27.56
C SER A 166 46.11 -9.56 26.66
#